data_AF-A0A923WI90-F1
#
_entry.id   AF-A0A923WI90-F1
#
_cell.length_a   1.000
_cell.length_b   1.000
_cell.length_c   1.000
_cell.angle_alpha   90.00
_cell.angle_beta   90.00
_cell.angle_gamma   90.00
#
_symmetry.space_group_name_H-M   'P 1'
#
loop_
_entity.id
_entity.type
_entity.pdbx_description
1 polymer ?
#
loop_
_entity_poly.entity_id
_entity_poly.type
_entity_poly.pdbx_seq_one_letter_code
_entity_poly.pdbx_strand_id
1 'polypeptide(L)'
;MYAIVDIETTGGQPTRDGITEIAIFKHDGHRIIDSYTTLVNPGHSVPAFIERLTGISTEMVRDAPSFPEVARKIVEFTEGCVFVAHNVR
;
A
#
# COMPACT_ATOMS: atom_id res chain seq x y z
N MET A 1 -4.36 5.21 19.20
CA MET A 1 -3.53 4.50 18.21
C MET A 1 -3.84 5.06 16.83
N TYR A 2 -2.83 5.30 16.02
CA TYR A 2 -2.94 5.77 14.65
C TYR A 2 -2.38 4.73 13.70
N ALA A 3 -3.02 4.53 12.55
CA ALA A 3 -2.50 3.77 11.43
C ALA A 3 -2.15 4.77 10.33
N ILE A 4 -0.87 5.05 10.18
CA ILE A 4 -0.34 5.95 9.15
C ILE A 4 -0.12 5.10 7.91
N VAL A 5 -0.84 5.41 6.83
CA VAL A 5 -0.89 4.59 5.62
C VAL A 5 -0.36 5.36 4.43
N ASP A 6 0.46 4.67 3.65
CA ASP A 6 0.97 5.11 2.35
C ASP A 6 0.79 3.99 1.32
N ILE A 7 0.45 4.36 0.08
CA ILE A 7 0.10 3.42 -0.99
C ILE A 7 0.70 3.90 -2.29
N GLU A 8 1.41 3.00 -2.97
CA GLU A 8 1.87 3.19 -4.35
C GLU A 8 0.97 2.43 -5.33
N THR A 9 0.76 3.01 -6.51
CA THR A 9 -0.16 2.47 -7.52
C THR A 9 0.43 2.53 -8.92
N THR A 10 -0.16 1.81 -9.86
CA THR A 10 0.18 1.90 -11.29
C THR A 10 -0.34 3.18 -11.97
N GLY A 11 -0.82 4.17 -11.20
CA GLY A 11 -1.41 5.42 -11.69
C GLY A 11 -2.48 6.00 -10.76
N GLY A 12 -2.98 7.20 -11.09
CA GLY A 12 -3.88 7.97 -10.21
C GLY A 12 -5.39 7.71 -10.37
N GLN A 13 -5.82 6.75 -11.20
CA GLN A 13 -7.25 6.47 -11.45
C GLN A 13 -7.72 5.19 -10.73
N PRO A 14 -8.50 5.27 -9.63
CA PRO A 14 -8.87 4.09 -8.83
C PRO A 14 -9.68 3.02 -9.57
N THR A 15 -10.38 3.38 -10.64
CA THR A 15 -11.20 2.45 -11.44
C THR A 15 -10.40 1.71 -12.51
N ARG A 16 -9.14 2.10 -12.75
CA ARG A 16 -8.30 1.56 -13.83
C ARG A 16 -6.96 1.06 -13.32
N ASP A 17 -6.34 1.80 -12.41
CA ASP A 17 -4.99 1.56 -11.93
C ASP A 17 -5.01 0.68 -10.67
N GLY A 18 -3.99 -0.15 -10.50
CA GLY A 18 -3.89 -1.13 -9.40
C GLY A 18 -2.89 -0.70 -8.34
N ILE A 19 -2.98 -1.31 -7.16
CA ILE A 19 -2.02 -1.08 -6.05
C ILE A 19 -0.75 -1.89 -6.29
N THR A 20 0.41 -1.28 -6.08
CA THR A 20 1.73 -1.93 -6.18
C THR A 20 2.43 -2.08 -4.83
N GLU A 21 2.13 -1.23 -3.85
CA GLU A 21 2.66 -1.32 -2.50
C GLU A 21 1.66 -0.77 -1.48
N ILE A 22 1.68 -1.34 -0.28
CA ILE A 22 0.99 -0.80 0.90
C ILE A 22 1.97 -0.77 2.06
N ALA A 23 2.13 0.39 2.69
CA ALA A 23 2.90 0.58 3.90
C ALA A 23 2.00 1.15 5.01
N ILE A 24 2.02 0.53 6.20
CA ILE A 24 1.23 0.92 7.35
C ILE A 24 2.11 0.96 8.59
N PHE A 25 2.17 2.09 9.26
CA PHE A 25 2.85 2.24 10.54
C PHE A 25 1.83 2.50 11.66
N LYS A 26 1.83 1.65 12.69
CA LYS A 26 1.07 1.89 13.92
C LYS A 26 1.85 2.82 14.83
N HIS A 27 1.22 3.91 15.22
CA HIS A 27 1.82 4.95 16.05
C HIS A 27 0.96 5.21 17.30
N ASP A 28 1.59 5.34 18.47
CA ASP A 28 0.89 5.60 19.74
C ASP A 28 0.61 7.08 20.02
N GLY A 29 1.22 7.97 19.22
CA GLY A 29 1.20 9.43 19.39
C GLY A 29 2.58 10.00 19.70
N HIS A 30 3.53 9.15 20.12
CA HIS A 30 4.91 9.50 20.41
C HIS A 30 5.92 8.74 19.56
N ARG A 31 5.65 7.47 19.24
CA ARG A 31 6.52 6.63 18.42
C ARG A 31 5.77 5.58 17.61
N ILE A 32 6.46 5.03 16.61
CA ILE A 32 6.05 3.83 15.89
C ILE A 32 6.15 2.65 16.85
N ILE A 33 5.09 1.84 16.92
CA ILE A 33 5.03 0.64 17.77
C ILE A 33 4.94 -0.66 16.96
N ASP A 34 4.53 -0.59 15.69
CA ASP A 34 4.46 -1.73 14.79
C ASP A 34 4.40 -1.24 13.32
N SER A 35 4.73 -2.11 12.37
CA SER A 35 4.69 -1.79 10.94
C SER A 35 4.31 -3.00 10.09
N TYR A 36 3.54 -2.75 9.04
CA TYR A 36 3.21 -3.72 8.02
C TYR A 36 3.47 -3.12 6.63
N THR A 37 4.34 -3.77 5.85
CA THR A 37 4.64 -3.35 4.47
C THR A 37 4.56 -4.57 3.56
N THR A 38 3.97 -4.40 2.38
CA THR A 38 3.93 -5.44 1.36
C THR A 38 3.88 -4.83 -0.03
N LEU A 39 4.59 -5.44 -0.97
CA LEU A 39 4.27 -5.29 -2.39
C LEU A 39 2.93 -5.97 -2.67
N VAL A 40 2.26 -5.51 -3.72
CA VAL A 40 0.98 -6.04 -4.17
C VAL A 40 1.05 -6.24 -5.68
N ASN A 41 0.59 -7.39 -6.16
CA ASN A 41 0.44 -7.63 -7.59
C ASN A 41 -0.82 -6.90 -8.11
N PRO A 42 -0.69 -5.88 -8.97
CA PRO A 42 -1.83 -5.13 -9.50
C PRO A 42 -2.63 -5.92 -10.56
N GLY A 43 -2.14 -7.08 -11.02
CA GLY A 43 -2.76 -7.89 -12.07
C GLY A 43 -2.35 -7.50 -13.50
N HIS A 44 -1.50 -6.48 -13.66
CA HIS A 44 -0.99 -5.98 -14.93
C HIS A 44 0.41 -5.36 -14.79
N SER A 45 1.04 -4.98 -15.90
CA SER A 45 2.37 -4.36 -15.89
C SER A 45 2.36 -2.95 -15.30
N VAL A 46 3.37 -2.61 -14.51
CA VAL A 46 3.60 -1.24 -14.03
C VAL A 46 4.07 -0.36 -15.20
N PRO A 47 3.42 0.78 -15.49
CA PRO A 47 3.86 1.68 -16.55
C PRO A 47 5.25 2.25 -16.28
N ALA A 48 6.10 2.34 -17.31
CA ALA A 48 7.49 2.78 -17.15
C ALA A 48 7.65 4.18 -16.51
N PHE A 49 6.67 5.09 -16.67
CA PHE A 49 6.70 6.37 -15.96
C PHE A 49 6.50 6.21 -14.45
N ILE A 50 5.59 5.31 -14.04
CA ILE A 50 5.33 5.01 -12.63
C ILE A 50 6.53 4.30 -12.02
N GLU A 51 7.09 3.31 -12.71
CA GLU A 51 8.31 2.63 -12.24
C GLU A 51 9.47 3.61 -12.03
N ARG A 52 9.64 4.62 -12.90
CA ARG A 52 10.64 5.68 -12.67
C ARG A 52 10.32 6.60 -11.50
N LEU A 53 9.03 6.77 -11.18
CA LEU A 53 8.56 7.66 -10.11
C LEU A 53 8.67 6.98 -8.74
N THR A 54 8.25 5.71 -8.64
CA THR A 54 8.14 4.96 -7.39
C THR A 54 9.30 3.99 -7.16
N GLY A 55 10.01 3.61 -8.23
CA GLY A 55 11.05 2.58 -8.20
C GLY A 55 10.52 1.14 -8.22
N ILE A 56 9.19 0.94 -8.29
CA ILE A 56 8.58 -0.39 -8.26
C ILE A 56 8.39 -0.91 -9.69
N SER A 57 9.11 -1.97 -10.03
CA SER A 57 9.05 -2.61 -11.36
C SER A 57 7.96 -3.69 -11.44
N THR A 58 7.60 -4.05 -12.68
CA THR A 58 6.66 -5.17 -12.92
C THR A 58 7.22 -6.49 -12.38
N GLU A 59 8.54 -6.67 -12.45
CA GLU A 59 9.24 -7.86 -11.97
C GLU A 59 9.11 -8.00 -10.46
N MET A 60 9.21 -6.90 -9.71
CA MET A 60 9.08 -6.89 -8.25
C MET A 60 7.70 -7.33 -7.77
N VAL A 61 6.63 -6.91 -8.47
CA VAL A 61 5.25 -7.18 -8.07
C VAL A 61 4.65 -8.44 -8.68
N ARG A 62 5.35 -9.09 -9.62
CA ARG A 62 4.83 -10.24 -10.37
C ARG A 62 4.39 -11.40 -9.48
N ASP A 63 5.21 -11.72 -8.48
CA ASP A 63 4.97 -12.84 -7.55
C ASP A 63 4.48 -12.35 -6.17
N ALA A 64 4.20 -11.05 -6.04
CA ALA A 64 3.60 -10.47 -4.84
C ALA A 64 2.15 -10.94 -4.69
N PRO A 65 1.59 -10.94 -3.45
CA PRO A 65 0.19 -11.27 -3.26
C PRO A 65 -0.73 -10.25 -3.95
N SER A 66 -1.88 -10.70 -4.43
CA SER A 66 -2.95 -9.83 -4.88
C SER A 66 -3.59 -9.07 -3.71
N PHE A 67 -4.26 -7.96 -3.99
CA PHE A 67 -4.94 -7.18 -2.93
C PHE A 67 -5.92 -8.02 -2.08
N PRO A 68 -6.78 -8.88 -2.66
CA PRO A 68 -7.68 -9.73 -1.86
C PRO A 68 -6.95 -10.64 -0.86
N GLU A 69 -5.74 -11.10 -1.17
CA GLU A 69 -4.96 -11.96 -0.28
C GLU A 69 -4.42 -11.21 0.94
N VAL A 70 -4.16 -9.91 0.83
CA VAL A 70 -3.66 -9.06 1.93
C VAL A 70 -4.74 -8.26 2.65
N ALA A 71 -5.93 -8.11 2.04
CA ALA A 71 -7.00 -7.24 2.53
C ALA A 71 -7.40 -7.56 3.98
N ARG A 72 -7.59 -8.85 4.31
CA ARG A 72 -7.97 -9.26 5.68
C ARG A 72 -6.92 -8.84 6.70
N LYS A 73 -5.64 -9.05 6.39
CA LYS A 73 -4.53 -8.68 7.28
C LYS A 73 -4.43 -7.18 7.50
N ILE A 74 -4.71 -6.38 6.47
CA ILE A 74 -4.73 -4.91 6.58
C ILE A 74 -5.83 -4.45 7.54
N VAL A 75 -7.04 -5.02 7.43
CA VAL A 75 -8.15 -4.71 8.34
C VAL A 75 -7.79 -5.08 9.78
N GLU A 76 -7.29 -6.30 10.00
CA GLU A 76 -6.86 -6.75 11.33
C GLU A 76 -5.73 -5.86 11.90
N PHE A 77 -4.76 -5.47 11.07
CA PHE A 77 -3.64 -4.63 11.50
C PHE A 77 -4.09 -3.22 11.89
N THR A 78 -5.07 -2.67 11.17
CA THR A 78 -5.58 -1.29 11.34
C THR A 78 -6.76 -1.18 12.32
N GLU A 79 -7.25 -2.30 12.85
CA GLU A 79 -8.40 -2.32 13.74
C GLU A 79 -8.19 -1.41 14.98
N GLY A 80 -9.22 -0.64 15.32
CA GLY A 80 -9.21 0.30 16.45
C GLY A 80 -8.27 1.50 16.30
N CYS A 81 -7.62 1.69 15.15
CA CYS A 81 -6.72 2.81 14.90
C CYS A 81 -7.42 3.94 14.14
N VAL A 82 -7.02 5.19 14.43
CA VAL A 82 -7.36 6.34 13.58
C VAL A 82 -6.53 6.23 12.30
N PHE A 83 -7.21 6.14 11.16
CA PHE A 83 -6.55 6.14 9.85
C PHE A 83 -5.99 7.54 9.53
N VAL A 84 -4.74 7.60 9.09
CA VAL A 84 -4.04 8.83 8.72
C VAL A 84 -3.30 8.59 7.41
N ALA A 85 -3.51 9.46 6.42
CA ALA A 85 -2.77 9.44 5.16
C ALA A 85 -2.68 10.87 4.60
N HIS A 86 -1.65 11.14 3.80
CA HIS A 86 -1.49 12.43 3.14
C HIS A 86 -2.27 12.45 1.82
N ASN A 87 -3.05 13.52 1.58
CA ASN A 87 -3.82 13.70 0.34
C ASN A 87 -4.77 12.54 -0.02
N VAL A 88 -5.31 11.85 0.99
CA VAL A 88 -6.39 10.88 0.84
C VAL A 88 -7.72 11.60 0.68
N ARG A 89 -8.56 11.16 -0.27
CA ARG A 89 -9.89 11.70 -0.54
C ARG A 89 -10.95 10.62 -0.43
#